data_AF-A0A5N5NPL2-F1
#
_entry.id   AF-A0A5N5NPL2-F1
#
_cell.length_a   1.000
_cell.length_b   1.000
_cell.length_c   1.000
_cell.angle_alpha   90.00
_cell.angle_beta   90.00
_cell.angle_gamma   90.00
#
_symmetry.space_group_name_H-M   'P 1'
#
loop_
_entity.id
_entity.type
_entity.pdbx_description
1 polymer ?
#
loop_
_entity_poly.entity_id
_entity_poly.type
_entity_poly.pdbx_seq_one_letter_code
_entity_poly.pdbx_strand_id
1 'polypeptide(L)'
;MTRVLEVTSGIWHSNPFSILPEKTYKGWKYCEKNKCLATASHETDEIPVFTDLRLLFPGLFTVRSPATREEELVSHFRIHSAFKYLKRNLGPVSMQQNVHVMSGHWTRVPRNVNMDGLRRGYLFPEISVRENEHARRNPDARLIRLGIGDTTQPIPDTITAAMAEHAYALSTTRGYRGYGAEQGDMELRMAIAETLYRGTGVKGSEIFVSDGAQCDISRLQMLLGSDVKVAVQDPSFPAYIDTSVIVGQSGKLEEKTGKYNNIVYMNCGAENNFFPDLSATPRTDVIFFCSPNNPTGSAASWKQLKQLVDFAKTNGSMIVYDSAYAAYISDESPRSIFEIPGAKEVAIEISSFSKFAGFTGVRLGWTVVPEELKYANGFPVIEDFNRIVCTCFNGASNIVQAGGLACLTGDGYQATFASLGLKVYGGENAPYVWVHFPGTCSWNVFDQILEKTHVVTVPGRGFGPGGEEYIRVSAFGHRENIMEASLRMKKLFN
;
A
#
# COMPACT_ATOMS: atom_id res chain seq x y z
N MET A 1 9.54 -22.99 56.06
CA MET A 1 8.26 -23.71 56.20
C MET A 1 7.17 -22.68 56.53
N THR A 2 6.19 -22.58 55.62
CA THR A 2 4.77 -22.24 55.87
C THR A 2 4.32 -20.78 56.13
N ARG A 3 3.88 -20.14 55.03
CA ARG A 3 2.56 -19.48 54.75
C ARG A 3 2.15 -18.25 55.58
N VAL A 4 2.06 -17.05 55.01
CA VAL A 4 1.04 -16.47 54.08
C VAL A 4 -0.33 -16.23 54.72
N LEU A 5 -0.74 -14.95 54.80
CA LEU A 5 -2.09 -14.40 54.55
C LEU A 5 -2.05 -12.84 54.51
N GLU A 6 -1.82 -12.31 53.32
CA GLU A 6 -2.70 -11.42 52.53
C GLU A 6 -3.53 -10.23 53.13
N VAL A 7 -3.40 -9.08 52.43
CA VAL A 7 -4.39 -8.03 52.03
C VAL A 7 -4.42 -6.63 52.70
N THR A 8 -4.24 -5.63 51.81
CA THR A 8 -4.78 -4.24 51.70
C THR A 8 -4.09 -2.98 52.28
N SER A 9 -3.59 -2.20 51.31
CA SER A 9 -3.91 -0.79 50.94
C SER A 9 -3.53 0.39 51.83
N GLY A 10 -2.86 1.36 51.19
CA GLY A 10 -3.22 2.79 51.29
C GLY A 10 -2.27 3.69 52.08
N ILE A 11 -1.37 4.40 51.39
CA ILE A 11 -0.66 5.56 51.96
C ILE A 11 -0.75 6.74 50.98
N TRP A 12 -1.51 7.76 51.36
CA TRP A 12 -1.38 9.16 50.93
C TRP A 12 -1.56 10.03 52.17
N HIS A 13 -0.54 10.81 52.53
CA HIS A 13 -0.60 12.23 52.86
C HIS A 13 0.68 12.70 53.54
N SER A 14 1.34 13.69 52.95
CA SER A 14 1.92 14.81 53.68
C SER A 14 2.04 16.03 52.77
N ASN A 15 1.37 17.10 53.20
CA ASN A 15 1.61 18.51 52.86
C ASN A 15 2.73 19.01 53.81
N PRO A 16 3.22 20.28 53.79
CA PRO A 16 3.13 21.37 52.81
C PRO A 16 4.51 22.01 52.52
N PHE A 17 4.67 22.86 51.51
CA PHE A 17 5.49 24.09 51.60
C PHE A 17 5.20 25.05 50.42
N SER A 18 4.88 26.27 50.79
CA SER A 18 4.77 27.47 49.99
C SER A 18 6.16 28.04 49.63
N ILE A 19 6.26 28.70 48.46
CA ILE A 19 6.87 30.03 48.22
C ILE A 19 7.00 30.22 46.69
N LEU A 20 6.28 31.22 46.17
CA LEU A 20 6.43 31.80 44.82
C LEU A 20 7.68 32.70 44.76
N PRO A 21 8.17 33.03 43.55
CA PRO A 21 7.81 34.36 43.04
C PRO A 21 7.42 34.39 41.55
N GLU A 22 6.53 35.35 41.29
CA GLU A 22 6.01 35.79 40.00
C GLU A 22 7.10 36.19 39.01
N LYS A 23 6.98 35.74 37.75
CA LYS A 23 7.27 36.55 36.56
C LYS A 23 6.34 36.18 35.40
N THR A 24 5.32 37.02 35.23
CA THR A 24 4.71 37.49 33.97
C THR A 24 5.06 36.75 32.67
N TYR A 25 4.08 36.10 32.04
CA TYR A 25 3.85 36.19 30.59
C TYR A 25 2.34 36.27 30.30
N LYS A 26 1.98 37.25 29.47
CA LYS A 26 0.62 37.68 29.11
C LYS A 26 0.04 36.86 27.96
N GLY A 27 -1.27 36.62 28.03
CA GLY A 27 -2.15 36.19 26.93
C GLY A 27 -2.02 34.71 26.61
N TRP A 28 -3.07 33.90 26.53
CA TRP A 28 -4.21 34.05 25.62
C TRP A 28 -5.54 33.75 26.34
N LYS A 29 -6.59 34.50 25.99
CA LYS A 29 -7.96 34.31 26.48
C LYS A 29 -8.61 33.15 25.74
N TYR A 30 -8.97 32.09 26.47
CA TYR A 30 -9.91 31.07 26.03
C TYR A 30 -11.33 31.65 26.16
N CYS A 31 -12.11 31.64 25.08
CA CYS A 31 -13.50 32.07 25.07
C CYS A 31 -14.38 30.83 25.20
N GLU A 32 -14.82 30.51 26.42
CA GLU A 32 -15.97 29.63 26.65
C GLU A 32 -17.25 30.43 26.42
N LYS A 33 -18.09 29.95 25.49
CA LYS A 33 -19.56 30.08 25.53
C LYS A 33 -20.15 29.34 24.33
N ASN A 34 -20.76 28.18 24.58
CA ASN A 34 -22.20 28.00 24.36
C ASN A 34 -22.65 26.61 24.82
N LYS A 35 -23.48 26.62 25.87
CA LYS A 35 -24.42 25.55 26.19
C LYS A 35 -25.56 25.61 25.16
N CYS A 36 -25.83 24.50 24.49
CA CYS A 36 -27.17 24.21 23.98
C CYS A 36 -27.57 22.82 24.47
N LEU A 37 -28.61 22.80 25.29
CA LEU A 37 -29.40 21.62 25.63
C LEU A 37 -30.06 21.09 24.35
N ALA A 38 -29.90 19.80 24.06
CA ALA A 38 -30.77 19.08 23.15
C ALA A 38 -31.17 17.77 23.83
N THR A 39 -32.43 17.73 24.23
CA THR A 39 -33.18 16.56 24.69
C THR A 39 -33.23 15.52 23.56
N ALA A 40 -32.76 14.31 23.84
CA ALA A 40 -32.93 13.17 22.95
C ALA A 40 -34.38 12.65 23.05
N SER A 41 -35.17 12.87 22.00
CA SER A 41 -36.38 12.10 21.73
C SER A 41 -36.06 11.13 20.60
N HIS A 42 -36.20 9.84 20.90
CA HIS A 42 -36.20 8.76 19.94
C HIS A 42 -37.29 8.99 18.89
N GLU A 43 -36.90 9.01 17.62
CA GLU A 43 -37.76 8.55 16.52
C GLU A 43 -36.87 7.96 15.44
N THR A 44 -37.05 6.66 15.26
CA THR A 44 -36.38 5.77 14.33
C THR A 44 -37.08 5.86 12.97
N ASP A 45 -36.48 6.56 12.02
CA ASP A 45 -36.77 6.37 10.60
C ASP A 45 -35.53 5.77 9.93
N GLU A 46 -35.48 4.44 9.95
CA GLU A 46 -34.53 3.64 9.18
C GLU A 46 -34.87 3.74 7.69
N ILE A 47 -34.10 4.55 6.95
CA ILE A 47 -33.94 4.39 5.51
C ILE A 47 -32.66 3.57 5.30
N PRO A 48 -32.73 2.31 4.81
CA PRO A 48 -31.54 1.48 4.68
C PRO A 48 -30.74 1.88 3.44
N VAL A 49 -29.70 2.71 3.63
CA VAL A 49 -28.70 3.03 2.59
C VAL A 49 -27.64 1.93 2.55
N PHE A 50 -27.81 0.96 1.65
CA PHE A 50 -26.82 -0.09 1.36
C PHE A 50 -26.05 0.22 0.06
N THR A 51 -24.74 -0.08 0.05
CA THR A 51 -23.80 -0.17 -1.10
C THR A 51 -23.43 1.10 -1.90
N ASP A 52 -22.48 1.94 -1.44
CA ASP A 52 -22.09 3.17 -2.17
C ASP A 52 -21.02 3.01 -3.29
N LEU A 53 -20.02 2.11 -3.22
CA LEU A 53 -19.04 1.97 -4.33
C LEU A 53 -19.55 1.16 -5.53
N ARG A 54 -20.51 0.24 -5.34
CA ARG A 54 -21.16 -0.46 -6.46
C ARG A 54 -21.99 0.49 -7.33
N LEU A 55 -22.30 1.69 -6.83
CA LEU A 55 -22.97 2.76 -7.58
C LEU A 55 -22.03 3.51 -8.54
N LEU A 56 -20.70 3.33 -8.46
CA LEU A 56 -19.78 3.96 -9.43
C LEU A 56 -20.02 3.44 -10.86
N PHE A 57 -20.47 2.19 -11.00
CA PHE A 57 -20.63 1.52 -12.29
C PHE A 57 -21.93 0.67 -12.36
N PRO A 58 -23.11 1.30 -12.41
CA PRO A 58 -24.36 0.56 -12.57
C PRO A 58 -24.39 -0.11 -13.95
N GLY A 59 -24.40 -1.46 -13.99
CA GLY A 59 -24.53 -2.25 -15.23
C GLY A 59 -23.32 -3.11 -15.61
N LEU A 60 -22.18 -2.99 -14.91
CA LEU A 60 -20.96 -3.78 -15.20
C LEU A 60 -20.80 -5.06 -14.36
N PHE A 61 -21.72 -5.32 -13.41
CA PHE A 61 -21.75 -6.57 -12.64
C PHE A 61 -22.83 -7.50 -13.19
N THR A 62 -22.51 -8.28 -14.23
CA THR A 62 -23.27 -9.49 -14.56
C THR A 62 -22.33 -10.69 -14.55
N VAL A 63 -22.51 -11.57 -13.56
CA VAL A 63 -21.93 -12.91 -13.56
C VAL A 63 -22.69 -13.73 -14.60
N ARG A 64 -22.06 -14.09 -15.71
CA ARG A 64 -22.55 -15.13 -16.61
C ARG A 64 -21.50 -16.24 -16.71
N SER A 65 -21.92 -17.46 -16.38
CA SER A 65 -21.14 -18.68 -16.58
C SER A 65 -21.05 -19.04 -18.08
N PRO A 66 -20.05 -19.85 -18.49
CA PRO A 66 -19.70 -19.99 -19.89
C PRO A 66 -20.63 -20.98 -20.62
N ALA A 67 -20.98 -20.63 -21.86
CA ALA A 67 -21.50 -21.58 -22.84
C ALA A 67 -20.56 -21.60 -24.05
N THR A 68 -20.37 -22.79 -24.58
CA THR A 68 -19.35 -23.25 -25.53
C THR A 68 -19.68 -23.03 -27.01
N ARG A 69 -18.59 -22.95 -27.80
CA ARG A 69 -18.36 -23.32 -29.23
C ARG A 69 -18.60 -22.32 -30.37
N GLU A 70 -17.54 -22.24 -31.21
CA GLU A 70 -17.41 -22.27 -32.70
C GLU A 70 -18.47 -21.54 -33.55
N GLU A 71 -18.19 -20.80 -34.64
CA GLU A 71 -17.17 -20.92 -35.70
C GLU A 71 -17.13 -19.61 -36.55
N GLU A 72 -16.22 -19.58 -37.53
CA GLU A 72 -15.75 -18.53 -38.46
C GLU A 72 -16.75 -17.51 -39.09
N LEU A 73 -16.22 -16.33 -39.47
CA LEU A 73 -16.24 -15.85 -40.88
C LEU A 73 -15.34 -14.64 -41.14
N VAL A 74 -14.54 -14.76 -42.19
CA VAL A 74 -13.65 -13.75 -42.79
C VAL A 74 -14.46 -12.72 -43.58
N SER A 75 -14.12 -11.43 -43.49
CA SER A 75 -14.27 -10.52 -44.63
C SER A 75 -13.23 -9.39 -44.64
N HIS A 76 -12.63 -9.22 -45.81
CA HIS A 76 -11.69 -8.17 -46.18
C HIS A 76 -12.37 -6.81 -46.29
N PHE A 77 -11.71 -5.73 -45.85
CA PHE A 77 -11.79 -4.44 -46.54
C PHE A 77 -10.45 -3.68 -46.47
N ARG A 78 -9.93 -3.35 -47.66
CA ARG A 78 -8.78 -2.46 -47.88
C ARG A 78 -9.26 -1.02 -47.83
N ILE A 79 -8.51 -0.14 -47.16
CA ILE A 79 -8.49 1.29 -47.49
C ILE A 79 -7.05 1.69 -47.77
N HIS A 80 -6.80 1.92 -49.06
CA HIS A 80 -5.53 2.31 -49.65
C HIS A 80 -5.72 3.68 -50.32
N SER A 81 -5.83 4.77 -49.56
CA SER A 81 -5.95 6.13 -50.14
C SER A 81 -5.91 7.26 -49.10
N ALA A 82 -4.82 7.41 -48.35
CA ALA A 82 -4.60 8.66 -47.59
C ALA A 82 -3.13 9.08 -47.42
N PHE A 83 -2.17 8.45 -48.11
CA PHE A 83 -0.74 8.73 -47.93
C PHE A 83 -0.03 9.41 -49.11
N LYS A 84 -0.76 9.83 -50.15
CA LYS A 84 -0.16 10.43 -51.37
C LYS A 84 -0.33 11.93 -51.54
N TYR A 85 -0.98 12.65 -50.62
CA TYR A 85 -1.27 14.09 -50.80
C TYR A 85 -0.41 15.07 -49.98
N LEU A 86 0.41 14.60 -49.02
CA LEU A 86 1.22 15.47 -48.15
C LEU A 86 2.72 15.53 -48.48
N LYS A 87 3.15 14.94 -49.62
CA LYS A 87 4.58 14.79 -49.97
C LYS A 87 5.04 15.61 -51.18
N ARG A 88 4.38 16.72 -51.52
CA ARG A 88 4.69 17.42 -52.79
C ARG A 88 4.86 18.94 -52.79
N ASN A 89 4.98 19.63 -51.66
CA ASN A 89 5.17 21.10 -51.66
C ASN A 89 6.07 21.67 -50.56
N LEU A 90 7.22 21.08 -50.26
CA LEU A 90 8.29 21.77 -49.52
C LEU A 90 9.65 21.34 -50.07
N GLY A 91 10.33 22.27 -50.75
CA GLY A 91 11.73 22.12 -51.19
C GLY A 91 12.70 22.12 -49.99
N PRO A 92 14.00 21.85 -50.22
CA PRO A 92 14.97 21.73 -49.14
C PRO A 92 15.27 23.11 -48.54
N VAL A 93 14.71 23.38 -47.36
CA VAL A 93 15.14 24.52 -46.53
C VAL A 93 16.31 24.02 -45.68
N SER A 94 17.51 24.54 -45.93
CA SER A 94 18.65 24.38 -45.03
C SER A 94 18.40 25.17 -43.75
N MET A 95 17.76 24.55 -42.76
CA MET A 95 17.81 25.06 -41.39
C MET A 95 19.10 24.53 -40.75
N GLN A 96 20.14 25.36 -40.73
CA GLN A 96 21.14 25.30 -39.68
C GLN A 96 20.40 25.49 -38.36
N GLN A 97 20.05 24.39 -37.68
CA GLN A 97 19.69 24.46 -36.28
C GLN A 97 20.94 24.89 -35.53
N ASN A 98 20.98 26.16 -35.14
CA ASN A 98 21.82 26.62 -34.04
C ASN A 98 21.40 25.85 -32.79
N VAL A 99 21.97 24.66 -32.61
CA VAL A 99 21.97 23.98 -31.33
C VAL A 99 22.81 24.88 -30.42
N HIS A 100 22.14 25.67 -29.59
CA HIS A 100 22.77 26.21 -28.40
C HIS A 100 23.20 25.00 -27.57
N VAL A 101 24.43 24.54 -27.80
CA VAL A 101 25.09 23.57 -26.93
C VAL A 101 25.22 24.29 -25.60
N MET A 102 24.33 23.96 -24.66
CA MET A 102 24.54 24.35 -23.27
C MET A 102 25.89 23.78 -22.86
N SER A 103 26.90 24.64 -22.68
CA SER A 103 28.22 24.27 -22.17
C SER A 103 28.10 23.95 -20.68
N GLY A 104 27.45 22.83 -20.36
CA GLY A 104 27.39 22.27 -19.02
C GLY A 104 28.65 21.46 -18.73
N HIS A 105 29.16 21.57 -17.49
CA HIS A 105 30.14 20.63 -16.96
C HIS A 105 29.43 19.31 -16.59
N TRP A 106 30.03 18.17 -16.91
CA TRP A 106 29.51 16.83 -16.59
C TRP A 106 30.50 16.09 -15.69
N THR A 107 30.00 15.33 -14.71
CA THR A 107 30.86 14.43 -13.92
C THR A 107 31.34 13.26 -14.79
N ARG A 108 32.35 12.52 -14.32
CA ARG A 108 32.82 11.26 -14.96
C ARG A 108 32.23 10.00 -14.33
N VAL A 109 31.23 10.13 -13.45
CA VAL A 109 30.58 8.98 -12.81
C VAL A 109 29.61 8.35 -13.81
N PRO A 110 29.77 7.07 -14.18
CA PRO A 110 28.82 6.41 -15.07
C PRO A 110 27.46 6.31 -14.38
N ARG A 111 26.39 6.54 -15.15
CA ARG A 111 25.03 6.28 -14.66
C ARG A 111 24.87 4.80 -14.37
N ASN A 112 24.16 4.47 -13.29
CA ASN A 112 23.79 3.09 -12.99
C ASN A 112 22.91 2.53 -14.13
N VAL A 113 23.40 1.48 -14.80
CA VAL A 113 22.73 0.83 -15.94
C VAL A 113 21.33 0.29 -15.58
N ASN A 114 21.10 -0.08 -14.33
CA ASN A 114 19.79 -0.55 -13.86
C ASN A 114 18.76 0.59 -13.87
N MET A 115 19.20 1.83 -13.63
CA MET A 115 18.34 3.01 -13.70
C MET A 115 17.96 3.38 -15.14
N ASP A 116 18.74 2.94 -16.14
CA ASP A 116 18.37 3.04 -17.56
C ASP A 116 17.32 1.99 -17.94
N GLY A 117 17.28 0.87 -17.21
CA GLY A 117 16.34 -0.23 -17.43
C GLY A 117 14.91 0.07 -16.97
N LEU A 118 14.71 1.04 -16.06
CA LEU A 118 13.39 1.43 -15.59
C LEU A 118 12.55 2.03 -16.72
N ARG A 119 11.33 1.49 -16.91
CA ARG A 119 10.30 2.11 -17.74
C ARG A 119 10.09 3.56 -17.28
N ARG A 120 9.94 4.49 -18.22
CA ARG A 120 9.82 5.92 -17.90
C ARG A 120 8.59 6.17 -17.01
N GLY A 121 8.82 6.85 -15.88
CA GLY A 121 7.80 7.34 -14.96
C GLY A 121 7.25 6.25 -14.03
N TYR A 122 7.49 6.39 -12.73
CA TYR A 122 6.79 5.59 -11.73
C TYR A 122 5.28 5.93 -11.79
N LEU A 123 4.41 4.92 -11.63
CA LEU A 123 2.96 5.03 -11.85
C LEU A 123 2.32 6.24 -11.15
N PHE A 124 2.59 6.41 -9.85
CA PHE A 124 1.95 7.45 -9.05
C PHE A 124 2.44 8.87 -9.40
N PRO A 125 3.75 9.12 -9.59
CA PRO A 125 4.23 10.37 -10.15
C PRO A 125 3.60 10.75 -11.49
N GLU A 126 3.42 9.81 -12.41
CA GLU A 126 2.76 10.09 -13.70
C GLU A 126 1.30 10.52 -13.52
N ILE A 127 0.56 9.85 -12.63
CA ILE A 127 -0.82 10.26 -12.26
C ILE A 127 -0.82 11.67 -11.65
N SER A 128 0.13 11.97 -10.76
CA SER A 128 0.26 13.30 -10.16
C SER A 128 0.59 14.38 -11.21
N VAL A 129 1.39 14.08 -12.23
CA VAL A 129 1.66 15.01 -13.33
C VAL A 129 0.37 15.34 -14.07
N ARG A 130 -0.38 14.33 -14.51
CA ARG A 130 -1.64 14.52 -15.25
C ARG A 130 -2.71 15.21 -14.40
N GLU A 131 -2.79 14.87 -13.12
CA GLU A 131 -3.67 15.53 -12.15
C GLU A 131 -3.36 17.03 -12.07
N ASN A 132 -2.09 17.39 -11.88
CA ASN A 132 -1.66 18.78 -11.75
C ASN A 132 -1.89 19.57 -13.05
N GLU A 133 -1.64 18.97 -14.21
CA GLU A 133 -1.94 19.57 -15.51
C GLU A 133 -3.45 19.78 -15.70
N HIS A 134 -4.27 18.80 -15.32
CA HIS A 134 -5.73 18.92 -15.37
C HIS A 134 -6.24 20.01 -14.43
N ALA A 135 -5.74 20.08 -13.20
CA ALA A 135 -6.09 21.11 -12.22
C ALA A 135 -5.70 22.53 -12.70
N ARG A 136 -4.54 22.67 -13.38
CA ARG A 136 -4.13 23.94 -13.99
C ARG A 136 -5.03 24.36 -15.15
N ARG A 137 -5.49 23.41 -15.98
CA ARG A 137 -6.41 23.68 -17.09
C ARG A 137 -7.84 23.96 -16.62
N ASN A 138 -8.23 23.45 -15.46
CA ASN A 138 -9.58 23.55 -14.91
C ASN A 138 -9.53 24.08 -13.46
N PRO A 139 -9.16 25.34 -13.22
CA PRO A 139 -8.96 25.88 -11.87
C PRO A 139 -10.23 25.87 -11.01
N ASP A 140 -11.41 25.94 -11.64
CA ASP A 140 -12.71 25.93 -10.95
C ASP A 140 -13.29 24.50 -10.78
N ALA A 141 -12.64 23.48 -11.34
CA ALA A 141 -13.13 22.11 -11.24
C ALA A 141 -12.93 21.56 -9.81
N ARG A 142 -14.01 21.05 -9.23
CA ARG A 142 -13.94 20.27 -7.98
C ARG A 142 -13.37 18.88 -8.28
N LEU A 143 -12.05 18.75 -8.18
CA LEU A 143 -11.34 17.49 -8.36
C LEU A 143 -11.58 16.54 -7.18
N ILE A 144 -11.90 15.28 -7.49
CA ILE A 144 -12.07 14.20 -6.50
C ILE A 144 -10.97 13.16 -6.73
N ARG A 145 -10.17 12.88 -5.69
CA ARG A 145 -9.00 12.01 -5.79
C ARG A 145 -9.32 10.60 -5.29
N LEU A 146 -9.60 9.68 -6.20
CA LEU A 146 -9.78 8.24 -5.92
C LEU A 146 -8.68 7.40 -6.60
N GLY A 147 -7.52 8.02 -6.82
CA GLY A 147 -6.36 7.43 -7.48
C GLY A 147 -5.40 6.76 -6.50
N ILE A 148 -4.38 7.51 -6.07
CA ILE A 148 -3.42 7.08 -5.04
C ILE A 148 -4.21 6.62 -3.80
N GLY A 149 -3.84 5.47 -3.23
CA GLY A 149 -4.53 4.90 -2.08
C GLY A 149 -4.15 5.60 -0.77
N ASP A 150 -4.28 6.93 -0.73
CA ASP A 150 -3.96 7.77 0.41
C ASP A 150 -5.17 7.91 1.35
N THR A 151 -4.95 7.75 2.65
CA THR A 151 -6.03 7.78 3.66
C THR A 151 -6.50 9.22 3.89
N THR A 152 -7.81 9.41 4.09
CA THR A 152 -8.41 10.76 4.16
C THR A 152 -9.08 11.09 5.49
N GLN A 153 -9.30 10.09 6.34
CA GLN A 153 -9.85 10.33 7.68
C GLN A 153 -8.74 10.75 8.64
N PRO A 154 -9.03 11.62 9.62
CA PRO A 154 -8.07 11.98 10.66
C PRO A 154 -7.62 10.75 11.47
N ILE A 155 -6.38 10.79 11.95
CA ILE A 155 -5.87 9.79 12.90
C ILE A 155 -6.58 10.00 14.25
N PRO A 156 -7.06 8.93 14.93
CA PRO A 156 -7.73 9.04 16.23
C PRO A 156 -6.93 9.82 17.28
N ASP A 157 -7.65 10.58 18.11
CA ASP A 157 -7.07 11.46 19.15
C ASP A 157 -6.17 10.70 20.14
N THR A 158 -6.55 9.49 20.55
CA THR A 158 -5.73 8.64 21.43
C THR A 158 -4.33 8.41 20.87
N ILE A 159 -4.21 8.28 19.54
CA ILE A 159 -2.95 8.02 18.85
C ILE A 159 -2.16 9.32 18.68
N THR A 160 -2.82 10.40 18.26
CA THR A 160 -2.15 11.69 18.07
C THR A 160 -1.71 12.32 19.39
N ALA A 161 -2.45 12.11 20.48
CA ALA A 161 -2.08 12.52 21.82
C ALA A 161 -0.81 11.80 22.30
N ALA A 162 -0.68 10.49 22.08
CA ALA A 162 0.52 9.73 22.44
C ALA A 162 1.77 10.22 21.68
N MET A 163 1.62 10.53 20.39
CA MET A 163 2.68 11.15 19.59
C MET A 163 3.05 12.54 20.12
N ALA A 164 2.06 13.39 20.42
CA ALA A 164 2.30 14.73 20.95
C ALA A 164 3.01 14.68 22.31
N GLU A 165 2.60 13.79 23.21
CA GLU A 165 3.25 13.60 24.51
C GLU A 165 4.72 13.20 24.35
N HIS A 166 5.02 12.26 23.44
CA HIS A 166 6.40 11.87 23.17
C HIS A 166 7.22 13.02 22.57
N ALA A 167 6.63 13.82 21.67
CA ALA A 167 7.29 15.01 21.14
C ALA A 167 7.63 16.03 22.25
N TYR A 168 6.70 16.29 23.18
CA TYR A 168 6.96 17.16 24.33
C TYR A 168 8.00 16.57 25.29
N ALA A 169 7.99 15.25 25.51
CA ALA A 169 8.92 14.57 26.40
C ALA A 169 10.38 14.77 25.98
N LEU A 170 10.65 14.87 24.67
CA LEU A 170 11.99 15.16 24.13
C LEU A 170 12.55 16.53 24.54
N SER A 171 11.72 17.45 25.04
CA SER A 171 12.15 18.75 25.58
C SER A 171 12.57 18.70 27.06
N THR A 172 12.54 17.51 27.68
CA THR A 172 12.87 17.33 29.11
C THR A 172 14.07 16.41 29.29
N THR A 173 14.89 16.64 30.31
CA THR A 173 16.05 15.78 30.61
C THR A 173 15.66 14.32 30.88
N ARG A 174 14.49 14.09 31.48
CA ARG A 174 14.00 12.74 31.81
C ARG A 174 13.38 12.03 30.59
N GLY A 175 12.68 12.76 29.75
CA GLY A 175 11.95 12.22 28.60
C GLY A 175 12.77 12.14 27.31
N TYR A 176 13.85 12.90 27.19
CA TYR A 176 14.72 12.85 26.02
C TYR A 176 15.38 11.48 25.85
N ARG A 177 15.24 10.91 24.66
CA ARG A 177 15.96 9.73 24.20
C ARG A 177 16.52 10.02 22.80
N GLY A 178 17.80 9.71 22.60
CA GLY A 178 18.49 9.83 21.32
C GLY A 178 18.20 8.62 20.41
N TYR A 179 19.25 7.98 19.88
CA TYR A 179 19.09 6.74 19.13
C TYR A 179 18.38 5.66 19.96
N GLY A 180 17.37 5.03 19.35
CA GLY A 180 16.74 3.83 19.85
C GLY A 180 17.39 2.57 19.24
N ALA A 181 16.81 1.41 19.54
CA ALA A 181 17.18 0.18 18.85
C ALA A 181 16.74 0.27 17.38
N GLU A 182 17.60 -0.09 16.45
CA GLU A 182 17.33 0.02 15.02
C GLU A 182 16.19 -0.89 14.55
N GLN A 183 15.96 -2.00 15.27
CA GLN A 183 14.82 -2.90 15.07
C GLN A 183 13.50 -2.33 15.60
N GLY A 184 13.53 -1.22 16.36
CA GLY A 184 12.40 -0.64 17.04
C GLY A 184 12.26 -1.02 18.51
N ASP A 185 11.46 -0.22 19.21
CA ASP A 185 11.18 -0.38 20.63
C ASP A 185 10.57 -1.75 20.92
N MET A 186 11.14 -2.47 21.88
CA MET A 186 10.69 -3.83 22.21
C MET A 186 9.21 -3.89 22.58
N GLU A 187 8.70 -2.86 23.26
CA GLU A 187 7.28 -2.75 23.62
C GLU A 187 6.37 -2.74 22.39
N LEU A 188 6.72 -1.93 21.37
CA LEU A 188 5.98 -1.91 20.11
C LEU A 188 6.07 -3.25 19.37
N ARG A 189 7.27 -3.86 19.33
CA ARG A 189 7.45 -5.17 18.69
C ARG A 189 6.61 -6.26 19.34
N MET A 190 6.57 -6.29 20.67
CA MET A 190 5.70 -7.22 21.41
C MET A 190 4.22 -6.94 21.15
N ALA A 191 3.80 -5.67 21.16
CA ALA A 191 2.41 -5.29 20.86
C ALA A 191 1.99 -5.71 19.44
N ILE A 192 2.87 -5.59 18.44
CA ILE A 192 2.62 -6.09 17.07
C ILE A 192 2.42 -7.61 17.10
N ALA A 193 3.31 -8.36 17.75
CA ALA A 193 3.19 -9.82 17.85
C ALA A 193 1.87 -10.25 18.52
N GLU A 194 1.51 -9.62 19.64
CA GLU A 194 0.36 -10.01 20.48
C GLU A 194 -1.00 -9.60 19.89
N THR A 195 -1.04 -8.50 19.14
CA THR A 195 -2.27 -7.96 18.55
C THR A 195 -2.50 -8.46 17.13
N LEU A 196 -1.46 -8.50 16.30
CA LEU A 196 -1.59 -8.79 14.86
C LEU A 196 -1.18 -10.22 14.48
N TYR A 197 -0.36 -10.88 15.29
CA TYR A 197 0.15 -12.24 15.03
C TYR A 197 -0.24 -13.24 16.13
N ARG A 198 -1.35 -12.95 16.82
CA ARG A 198 -1.83 -13.80 17.92
C ARG A 198 -2.08 -15.23 17.43
N GLY A 199 -1.43 -16.20 18.08
CA GLY A 199 -1.62 -17.62 17.78
C GLY A 199 -0.78 -18.15 16.61
N THR A 200 0.00 -17.32 15.92
CA THR A 200 0.90 -17.78 14.83
C THR A 200 2.28 -18.20 15.32
N GLY A 201 2.64 -17.85 16.56
CA GLY A 201 3.96 -18.13 17.15
C GLY A 201 5.07 -17.16 16.73
N VAL A 202 4.73 -16.05 16.08
CA VAL A 202 5.65 -14.93 15.84
C VAL A 202 6.03 -14.26 17.16
N LYS A 203 7.33 -13.99 17.34
CA LYS A 203 7.89 -13.36 18.54
C LYS A 203 8.25 -11.90 18.27
N GLY A 204 8.28 -11.06 19.32
CA GLY A 204 8.80 -9.70 19.22
C GLY A 204 10.27 -9.61 18.75
N SER A 205 11.07 -10.68 18.92
CA SER A 205 12.44 -10.78 18.39
C SER A 205 12.50 -10.94 16.86
N GLU A 206 11.42 -11.39 16.24
CA GLU A 206 11.32 -11.63 14.78
C GLU A 206 10.79 -10.39 14.04
N ILE A 207 10.40 -9.33 14.77
CA ILE A 207 9.79 -8.12 14.22
C ILE A 207 10.82 -6.99 14.14
N PHE A 208 10.87 -6.34 12.97
CA PHE A 208 11.68 -5.16 12.70
C PHE A 208 10.75 -4.00 12.32
N VAL A 209 10.64 -3.01 13.20
CA VAL A 209 9.86 -1.79 12.96
C VAL A 209 10.55 -0.93 11.92
N SER A 210 9.77 -0.36 11.01
CA SER A 210 10.26 0.41 9.87
C SER A 210 9.53 1.72 9.66
N ASP A 211 10.06 2.56 8.76
CA ASP A 211 9.41 3.76 8.24
C ASP A 211 8.39 3.45 7.11
N GLY A 212 7.96 2.19 7.03
CA GLY A 212 6.88 1.71 6.17
C GLY A 212 7.31 0.65 5.16
N ALA A 213 6.32 -0.13 4.70
CA ALA A 213 6.51 -1.28 3.81
C ALA A 213 7.31 -0.98 2.53
N GLN A 214 7.12 0.17 1.88
CA GLN A 214 7.86 0.51 0.65
C GLN A 214 9.38 0.63 0.88
N CYS A 215 9.78 1.13 2.05
CA CYS A 215 11.18 1.21 2.43
C CYS A 215 11.74 -0.19 2.75
N ASP A 216 10.95 -1.03 3.42
CA ASP A 216 11.32 -2.43 3.71
C ASP A 216 11.43 -3.30 2.46
N ILE A 217 10.55 -3.14 1.47
CA ILE A 217 10.68 -3.82 0.17
C ILE A 217 12.06 -3.52 -0.43
N SER A 218 12.50 -2.26 -0.37
CA SER A 218 13.82 -1.88 -0.89
C SER A 218 14.97 -2.45 -0.04
N ARG A 219 14.84 -2.47 1.30
CA ARG A 219 15.84 -3.07 2.19
C ARG A 219 15.95 -4.58 2.04
N LEU A 220 14.83 -5.28 1.84
CA LEU A 220 14.82 -6.71 1.51
C LEU A 220 15.46 -6.97 0.15
N GLN A 221 15.26 -6.10 -0.83
CA GLN A 221 15.96 -6.23 -2.10
C GLN A 221 17.48 -6.02 -1.96
N MET A 222 17.90 -5.10 -1.08
CA MET A 222 19.32 -4.98 -0.72
C MET A 222 19.86 -6.24 -0.03
N LEU A 223 19.07 -6.89 0.84
CA LEU A 223 19.41 -8.17 1.46
C LEU A 223 19.58 -9.28 0.42
N LEU A 224 18.65 -9.38 -0.52
CA LEU A 224 18.58 -10.45 -1.52
C LEU A 224 19.68 -10.33 -2.59
N GLY A 225 20.12 -9.10 -2.90
CA GLY A 225 21.14 -8.83 -3.91
C GLY A 225 20.62 -9.02 -5.34
N SER A 226 21.54 -8.95 -6.32
CA SER A 226 21.20 -8.95 -7.75
C SER A 226 20.93 -10.33 -8.34
N ASP A 227 21.42 -11.39 -7.71
CA ASP A 227 21.58 -12.70 -8.36
C ASP A 227 20.39 -13.66 -8.14
N VAL A 228 19.30 -13.16 -7.57
CA VAL A 228 18.06 -13.90 -7.35
C VAL A 228 17.06 -13.71 -8.49
N LYS A 229 16.27 -14.74 -8.78
CA LYS A 229 15.10 -14.64 -9.67
C LYS A 229 13.86 -14.39 -8.85
N VAL A 230 13.01 -13.48 -9.33
CA VAL A 230 11.80 -13.05 -8.63
C VAL A 230 10.54 -13.42 -9.39
N ALA A 231 9.49 -13.80 -8.66
CA ALA A 231 8.13 -13.90 -9.14
C ALA A 231 7.25 -12.83 -8.49
N VAL A 232 6.31 -12.28 -9.25
CA VAL A 232 5.31 -11.31 -8.80
C VAL A 232 3.93 -11.71 -9.32
N GLN A 233 2.87 -11.38 -8.59
CA GLN A 233 1.51 -11.44 -9.16
C GLN A 233 1.39 -10.46 -10.34
N ASP A 234 0.59 -10.80 -11.35
CA ASP A 234 0.31 -9.95 -12.51
C ASP A 234 -1.22 -9.83 -12.65
N PRO A 235 -1.82 -8.70 -12.23
CA PRO A 235 -1.19 -7.45 -11.77
C PRO A 235 -0.76 -7.46 -10.29
N SER A 236 0.17 -6.55 -9.93
CA SER A 236 0.60 -6.31 -8.55
C SER A 236 1.14 -4.89 -8.32
N PHE A 237 1.44 -4.56 -7.06
CA PHE A 237 2.01 -3.28 -6.69
C PHE A 237 3.38 -3.07 -7.39
N PRO A 238 3.57 -1.94 -8.12
CA PRO A 238 4.74 -1.78 -9.00
C PRO A 238 6.08 -1.73 -8.27
N ALA A 239 6.12 -1.46 -6.96
CA ALA A 239 7.39 -1.37 -6.25
C ALA A 239 8.14 -2.71 -6.21
N TYR A 240 7.47 -3.87 -6.21
CA TYR A 240 8.14 -5.17 -6.27
C TYR A 240 8.98 -5.28 -7.55
N ILE A 241 8.40 -4.88 -8.68
CA ILE A 241 9.05 -4.91 -9.99
C ILE A 241 10.16 -3.86 -10.06
N ASP A 242 9.85 -2.60 -9.74
CA ASP A 242 10.80 -1.49 -9.90
C ASP A 242 12.03 -1.65 -9.00
N THR A 243 11.85 -2.12 -7.75
CA THR A 243 13.00 -2.41 -6.87
C THR A 243 13.83 -3.58 -7.37
N SER A 244 13.21 -4.59 -7.97
CA SER A 244 13.91 -5.71 -8.64
C SER A 244 14.74 -5.21 -9.84
N VAL A 245 14.23 -4.23 -10.59
CA VAL A 245 14.97 -3.58 -11.68
C VAL A 245 16.15 -2.80 -11.13
N ILE A 246 15.93 -1.96 -10.12
CA ILE A 246 16.97 -1.09 -9.51
C ILE A 246 18.16 -1.92 -8.99
N VAL A 247 17.89 -3.05 -8.33
CA VAL A 247 18.93 -3.92 -7.77
C VAL A 247 19.56 -4.87 -8.81
N GLY A 248 18.99 -4.94 -10.02
CA GLY A 248 19.59 -5.65 -11.16
C GLY A 248 19.07 -7.07 -11.42
N GLN A 249 17.93 -7.45 -10.84
CA GLN A 249 17.35 -8.79 -10.98
C GLN A 249 16.51 -8.96 -12.27
N SER A 250 16.05 -7.86 -12.87
CA SER A 250 14.93 -7.90 -13.84
C SER A 250 15.31 -8.30 -15.27
N GLY A 251 16.56 -8.10 -15.67
CA GLY A 251 16.93 -8.10 -17.09
C GLY A 251 16.28 -6.94 -17.87
N LYS A 252 16.23 -7.04 -19.20
CA LYS A 252 15.69 -6.00 -20.08
C LYS A 252 14.17 -6.02 -20.12
N LEU A 253 13.56 -4.84 -20.28
CA LEU A 253 12.14 -4.69 -20.59
C LEU A 253 11.87 -5.15 -22.04
N GLU A 254 10.93 -6.07 -22.21
CA GLU A 254 10.36 -6.40 -23.51
C GLU A 254 9.18 -5.45 -23.79
N GLU A 255 9.38 -4.49 -24.70
CA GLU A 255 8.40 -3.44 -25.00
C GLU A 255 7.03 -3.96 -25.45
N LYS A 256 6.99 -5.11 -26.15
CA LYS A 256 5.75 -5.69 -26.67
C LYS A 256 4.83 -6.19 -25.56
N THR A 257 5.40 -6.88 -24.58
CA THR A 257 4.65 -7.47 -23.46
C THR A 257 4.57 -6.50 -22.28
N GLY A 258 5.51 -5.57 -22.18
CA GLY A 258 5.69 -4.71 -21.00
C GLY A 258 6.21 -5.49 -19.78
N LYS A 259 6.86 -6.64 -20.01
CA LYS A 259 7.43 -7.50 -18.96
C LYS A 259 8.95 -7.40 -18.98
N TYR A 260 9.58 -7.50 -17.82
CA TYR A 260 11.02 -7.68 -17.73
C TYR A 260 11.38 -9.17 -17.86
N ASN A 261 12.36 -9.49 -18.69
CA ASN A 261 12.60 -10.86 -19.16
C ASN A 261 13.06 -11.85 -18.07
N ASN A 262 13.59 -11.38 -16.94
CA ASN A 262 14.05 -12.23 -15.84
C ASN A 262 13.12 -12.16 -14.61
N ILE A 263 11.92 -11.61 -14.76
CA ILE A 263 10.86 -11.62 -13.75
C ILE A 263 9.77 -12.60 -14.19
N VAL A 264 9.35 -13.49 -13.30
CA VAL A 264 8.18 -14.35 -13.53
C VAL A 264 6.92 -13.59 -13.13
N TYR A 265 6.00 -13.43 -14.08
CA TYR A 265 4.70 -12.77 -13.88
C TYR A 265 3.62 -13.84 -13.71
N MET A 266 3.12 -14.00 -12.50
CA MET A 266 2.10 -14.98 -12.13
C MET A 266 0.71 -14.43 -12.43
N ASN A 267 0.10 -14.87 -13.54
CA ASN A 267 -1.18 -14.34 -14.01
C ASN A 267 -2.29 -14.51 -12.95
N CYS A 268 -2.92 -13.40 -12.57
CA CYS A 268 -4.00 -13.33 -11.58
C CYS A 268 -5.17 -12.54 -12.19
N GLY A 269 -6.13 -13.26 -12.78
CA GLY A 269 -7.28 -12.68 -13.47
C GLY A 269 -8.61 -13.26 -12.97
N ALA A 270 -9.71 -12.77 -13.53
CA ALA A 270 -11.04 -13.25 -13.17
C ALA A 270 -11.22 -14.76 -13.48
N GLU A 271 -10.56 -15.25 -14.54
CA GLU A 271 -10.58 -16.64 -14.99
C GLU A 271 -9.98 -17.64 -14.00
N ASN A 272 -9.13 -17.19 -13.08
CA ASN A 272 -8.48 -18.03 -12.07
C ASN A 272 -8.72 -17.52 -10.64
N ASN A 273 -9.77 -16.72 -10.43
CA ASN A 273 -10.11 -16.11 -9.14
C ASN A 273 -8.93 -15.32 -8.53
N PHE A 274 -8.15 -14.67 -9.38
CA PHE A 274 -7.01 -13.84 -9.00
C PHE A 274 -5.94 -14.57 -8.17
N PHE A 275 -5.80 -15.88 -8.37
CA PHE A 275 -4.74 -16.69 -7.79
C PHE A 275 -4.04 -17.48 -8.90
N PRO A 276 -2.70 -17.52 -8.93
CA PRO A 276 -1.99 -18.10 -10.05
C PRO A 276 -2.08 -19.62 -10.07
N ASP A 277 -2.02 -20.19 -11.28
CA ASP A 277 -1.76 -21.61 -11.44
C ASP A 277 -0.29 -21.90 -11.11
N LEU A 278 -0.06 -22.33 -9.86
CA LEU A 278 1.27 -22.66 -9.37
C LEU A 278 1.90 -23.85 -10.10
N SER A 279 1.11 -24.74 -10.72
CA SER A 279 1.66 -25.86 -11.49
C SER A 279 2.32 -25.43 -12.79
N ALA A 280 1.86 -24.31 -13.36
CA ALA A 280 2.42 -23.69 -14.55
C ALA A 280 3.45 -22.59 -14.22
N THR A 281 3.68 -22.29 -12.95
CA THR A 281 4.58 -21.22 -12.51
C THR A 281 6.02 -21.75 -12.40
N PRO A 282 6.98 -21.20 -13.18
CA PRO A 282 8.38 -21.60 -13.07
C PRO A 282 8.97 -21.27 -11.69
N ARG A 283 9.91 -22.10 -11.24
CA ARG A 283 10.63 -21.85 -9.97
C ARG A 283 11.41 -20.54 -10.01
N THR A 284 11.32 -19.78 -8.93
CA THR A 284 12.09 -18.56 -8.64
C THR A 284 12.71 -18.63 -7.24
N ASP A 285 13.68 -17.79 -6.93
CA ASP A 285 14.28 -17.72 -5.59
C ASP A 285 13.35 -16.99 -4.61
N VAL A 286 12.67 -15.95 -5.10
CA VAL A 286 11.80 -15.08 -4.28
C VAL A 286 10.44 -14.91 -4.94
N ILE A 287 9.37 -15.01 -4.16
CA ILE A 287 7.99 -14.80 -4.58
C ILE A 287 7.43 -13.61 -3.80
N PHE A 288 7.22 -12.48 -4.46
CA PHE A 288 6.44 -11.38 -3.89
C PHE A 288 4.96 -11.69 -4.04
N PHE A 289 4.25 -11.79 -2.92
CA PHE A 289 2.84 -12.12 -2.89
C PHE A 289 2.10 -11.16 -1.96
N CYS A 290 1.10 -10.46 -2.47
CA CYS A 290 0.34 -9.47 -1.72
C CYS A 290 -1.10 -9.98 -1.52
N SER A 291 -1.55 -10.00 -0.28
CA SER A 291 -2.91 -10.42 0.08
C SER A 291 -3.38 -9.66 1.33
N PRO A 292 -4.47 -8.87 1.23
CA PRO A 292 -5.24 -8.57 0.02
C PRO A 292 -4.41 -7.87 -1.07
N ASN A 293 -4.54 -8.35 -2.31
CA ASN A 293 -3.72 -7.88 -3.44
C ASN A 293 -4.07 -6.43 -3.80
N ASN A 294 -3.05 -5.63 -4.06
CA ASN A 294 -3.17 -4.35 -4.76
C ASN A 294 -2.66 -4.55 -6.20
N PRO A 295 -3.52 -4.45 -7.23
CA PRO A 295 -4.77 -3.68 -7.26
C PRO A 295 -6.09 -4.46 -7.17
N THR A 296 -6.09 -5.79 -7.22
CA THR A 296 -7.32 -6.56 -7.48
C THR A 296 -8.30 -6.59 -6.31
N GLY A 297 -7.78 -6.44 -5.09
CA GLY A 297 -8.54 -6.54 -3.84
C GLY A 297 -8.75 -7.97 -3.37
N SER A 298 -8.27 -8.97 -4.12
CA SER A 298 -8.42 -10.38 -3.78
C SER A 298 -7.59 -10.75 -2.55
N ALA A 299 -8.23 -11.36 -1.55
CA ALA A 299 -7.58 -11.99 -0.42
C ALA A 299 -7.44 -13.49 -0.71
N ALA A 300 -6.23 -14.03 -0.54
CA ALA A 300 -6.00 -15.44 -0.76
C ALA A 300 -6.57 -16.25 0.41
N SER A 301 -7.40 -17.23 0.09
CA SER A 301 -7.96 -18.16 1.06
C SER A 301 -6.87 -19.00 1.74
N TRP A 302 -7.21 -19.60 2.90
CA TRP A 302 -6.29 -20.50 3.60
C TRP A 302 -5.75 -21.61 2.71
N LYS A 303 -6.60 -22.21 1.86
CA LYS A 303 -6.19 -23.28 0.92
C LYS A 303 -5.17 -22.79 -0.11
N GLN A 304 -5.39 -21.60 -0.66
CA GLN A 304 -4.49 -20.97 -1.62
C GLN A 304 -3.14 -20.63 -0.98
N LEU A 305 -3.14 -20.06 0.22
CA LEU A 305 -1.90 -19.79 0.95
C LEU A 305 -1.17 -21.06 1.35
N LYS A 306 -1.89 -22.14 1.71
CA LYS A 306 -1.29 -23.46 1.92
C LYS A 306 -0.60 -23.99 0.66
N GLN A 307 -1.25 -23.86 -0.50
CA GLN A 307 -0.64 -24.22 -1.79
C GLN A 307 0.61 -23.39 -2.10
N LEU A 308 0.59 -22.09 -1.80
CA LEU A 308 1.74 -21.20 -1.98
C LEU A 308 2.92 -21.59 -1.08
N VAL A 309 2.66 -21.87 0.21
CA VAL A 309 3.69 -22.33 1.15
C VAL A 309 4.28 -23.67 0.72
N ASP A 310 3.44 -24.62 0.31
CA ASP A 310 3.91 -25.93 -0.17
C ASP A 310 4.74 -25.80 -1.45
N PHE A 311 4.33 -24.92 -2.37
CA PHE A 311 5.07 -24.62 -3.58
C PHE A 311 6.44 -24.00 -3.27
N ALA A 312 6.50 -23.02 -2.37
CA ALA A 312 7.76 -22.40 -1.95
C ALA A 312 8.69 -23.41 -1.27
N LYS A 313 8.17 -24.27 -0.38
CA LYS A 313 8.94 -25.35 0.25
C LYS A 313 9.49 -26.34 -0.78
N THR A 314 8.67 -26.75 -1.73
CA THR A 314 9.09 -27.69 -2.81
C THR A 314 10.19 -27.10 -3.67
N ASN A 315 10.13 -25.79 -3.92
CA ASN A 315 11.06 -25.09 -4.81
C ASN A 315 12.31 -24.52 -4.12
N GLY A 316 12.37 -24.56 -2.78
CA GLY A 316 13.37 -23.84 -2.01
C GLY A 316 13.31 -22.34 -2.29
N SER A 317 12.11 -21.78 -2.36
CA SER A 317 11.85 -20.34 -2.58
C SER A 317 11.53 -19.63 -1.27
N MET A 318 11.83 -18.34 -1.21
CA MET A 318 11.40 -17.44 -0.16
C MET A 318 10.15 -16.66 -0.60
N ILE A 319 9.13 -16.60 0.22
CA ILE A 319 7.96 -15.75 0.02
C ILE A 319 8.22 -14.42 0.73
N VAL A 320 8.02 -13.31 0.03
CA VAL A 320 7.86 -11.98 0.64
C VAL A 320 6.39 -11.64 0.57
N TYR A 321 5.70 -11.82 1.70
CA TYR A 321 4.26 -11.63 1.83
C TYR A 321 3.94 -10.20 2.26
N ASP A 322 3.18 -9.45 1.45
CA ASP A 322 2.72 -8.11 1.80
C ASP A 322 1.28 -8.18 2.34
N SER A 323 1.14 -7.89 3.65
CA SER A 323 -0.13 -7.90 4.39
C SER A 323 -0.64 -6.48 4.71
N ALA A 324 -0.20 -5.45 3.98
CA ALA A 324 -0.52 -4.04 4.29
C ALA A 324 -2.03 -3.73 4.29
N TYR A 325 -2.86 -4.55 3.65
CA TYR A 325 -4.32 -4.42 3.62
C TYR A 325 -5.05 -5.48 4.46
N ALA A 326 -4.35 -6.33 5.22
CA ALA A 326 -4.98 -7.45 5.94
C ALA A 326 -6.05 -7.03 6.96
N ALA A 327 -5.96 -5.80 7.50
CA ALA A 327 -6.99 -5.22 8.37
C ALA A 327 -8.36 -5.02 7.69
N TYR A 328 -8.41 -5.04 6.35
CA TYR A 328 -9.63 -4.89 5.56
C TYR A 328 -10.28 -6.21 5.16
N ILE A 329 -9.67 -7.36 5.49
CA ILE A 329 -10.27 -8.68 5.25
C ILE A 329 -11.56 -8.79 6.07
N SER A 330 -12.66 -9.05 5.36
CA SER A 330 -14.01 -9.21 5.92
C SER A 330 -14.49 -10.66 5.93
N ASP A 331 -13.88 -11.52 5.11
CA ASP A 331 -14.12 -12.97 5.11
C ASP A 331 -13.14 -13.73 6.04
N GLU A 332 -13.16 -15.06 5.94
CA GLU A 332 -12.32 -15.97 6.75
C GLU A 332 -10.92 -16.19 6.16
N SER A 333 -10.48 -15.36 5.21
CA SER A 333 -9.13 -15.45 4.66
C SER A 333 -8.09 -15.11 5.74
N PRO A 334 -6.93 -15.81 5.76
CA PRO A 334 -5.86 -15.48 6.70
C PRO A 334 -5.36 -14.04 6.52
N ARG A 335 -5.09 -13.38 7.65
CA ARG A 335 -4.53 -12.04 7.71
C ARG A 335 -3.01 -12.05 7.70
N SER A 336 -2.40 -13.15 8.14
CA SER A 336 -0.96 -13.39 8.07
C SER A 336 -0.65 -14.70 7.36
N ILE A 337 0.48 -14.72 6.63
CA ILE A 337 1.01 -15.95 6.06
C ILE A 337 1.40 -16.97 7.15
N PHE A 338 1.71 -16.51 8.36
CA PHE A 338 2.13 -17.36 9.48
C PHE A 338 0.97 -18.11 10.16
N GLU A 339 -0.27 -17.89 9.73
CA GLU A 339 -1.39 -18.78 10.06
C GLU A 339 -1.29 -20.13 9.34
N ILE A 340 -0.43 -20.22 8.30
CA ILE A 340 -0.19 -21.44 7.54
C ILE A 340 0.96 -22.23 8.15
N PRO A 341 0.75 -23.50 8.55
CA PRO A 341 1.82 -24.35 9.07
C PRO A 341 2.97 -24.49 8.08
N GLY A 342 4.20 -24.28 8.57
CA GLY A 342 5.43 -24.34 7.75
C GLY A 342 5.79 -23.01 7.07
N ALA A 343 4.95 -21.97 7.13
CA ALA A 343 5.27 -20.67 6.54
C ALA A 343 6.54 -20.04 7.14
N LYS A 344 6.80 -20.23 8.45
CA LYS A 344 8.01 -19.70 9.10
C LYS A 344 9.33 -20.19 8.48
N GLU A 345 9.31 -21.32 7.78
CA GLU A 345 10.50 -21.88 7.10
C GLU A 345 10.77 -21.25 5.74
N VAL A 346 9.80 -20.53 5.16
CA VAL A 346 9.87 -20.02 3.78
C VAL A 346 9.40 -18.59 3.59
N ALA A 347 8.80 -17.93 4.58
CA ALA A 347 8.15 -16.63 4.39
C ALA A 347 8.72 -15.52 5.29
N ILE A 348 8.85 -14.34 4.70
CA ILE A 348 8.97 -13.04 5.37
C ILE A 348 7.63 -12.33 5.16
N GLU A 349 7.14 -11.63 6.18
CA GLU A 349 5.94 -10.79 6.06
C GLU A 349 6.28 -9.31 6.24
N ILE A 350 5.78 -8.45 5.36
CA ILE A 350 5.88 -6.99 5.46
C ILE A 350 4.48 -6.42 5.64
N SER A 351 4.34 -5.42 6.50
CA SER A 351 3.09 -4.70 6.67
C SER A 351 3.28 -3.24 7.04
N SER A 352 2.18 -2.52 7.27
CA SER A 352 2.19 -1.06 7.41
C SER A 352 1.02 -0.54 8.24
N PHE A 353 1.30 0.43 9.11
CA PHE A 353 0.27 1.23 9.79
C PHE A 353 -0.42 2.21 8.83
N SER A 354 0.13 2.42 7.63
CA SER A 354 -0.36 3.43 6.69
C SER A 354 -1.83 3.26 6.34
N LYS A 355 -2.29 2.02 6.15
CA LYS A 355 -3.64 1.76 5.62
C LYS A 355 -4.66 1.72 6.73
N PHE A 356 -4.44 0.92 7.77
CA PHE A 356 -5.44 0.78 8.83
C PHE A 356 -5.42 1.93 9.83
N ALA A 357 -4.28 2.58 10.11
CA ALA A 357 -4.17 3.64 11.12
C ALA A 357 -4.03 5.06 10.55
N GLY A 358 -4.02 5.23 9.22
CA GLY A 358 -3.87 6.54 8.58
C GLY A 358 -2.43 7.08 8.56
N PHE A 359 -1.43 6.22 8.75
CA PHE A 359 -0.02 6.64 8.87
C PHE A 359 0.68 6.85 7.51
N THR A 360 -0.05 7.15 6.43
CA THR A 360 0.54 7.34 5.09
C THR A 360 1.59 8.46 5.09
N GLY A 361 1.32 9.58 5.78
CA GLY A 361 2.28 10.66 5.99
C GLY A 361 3.14 10.54 7.25
N VAL A 362 2.69 9.77 8.25
CA VAL A 362 3.39 9.60 9.54
C VAL A 362 4.58 8.63 9.45
N ARG A 363 4.48 7.63 8.58
CA ARG A 363 5.55 6.66 8.23
C ARG A 363 5.89 5.67 9.36
N LEU A 364 5.12 4.57 9.42
CA LEU A 364 5.44 3.41 10.26
C LEU A 364 4.98 2.10 9.59
N GLY A 365 5.81 1.07 9.68
CA GLY A 365 5.51 -0.29 9.26
C GLY A 365 6.36 -1.28 10.04
N TRP A 366 6.34 -2.53 9.59
CA TRP A 366 7.20 -3.56 10.15
C TRP A 366 7.41 -4.69 9.16
N THR A 367 8.48 -5.44 9.39
CA THR A 367 8.79 -6.71 8.72
C THR A 367 8.98 -7.80 9.76
N VAL A 368 8.39 -8.97 9.53
CA VAL A 368 8.60 -10.19 10.31
C VAL A 368 9.55 -11.11 9.56
N VAL A 369 10.71 -11.40 10.14
CA VAL A 369 11.66 -12.39 9.62
C VAL A 369 11.79 -13.52 10.64
N PRO A 370 11.22 -14.71 10.36
CA PRO A 370 11.26 -15.84 11.28
C PRO A 370 12.68 -16.34 11.58
N GLU A 371 12.89 -16.84 12.80
CA GLU A 371 14.13 -17.52 13.21
C GLU A 371 14.36 -18.84 12.42
N GLU A 372 13.27 -19.46 11.95
CA GLU A 372 13.30 -20.73 11.21
C GLU A 372 13.71 -20.56 9.74
N LEU A 373 13.63 -19.34 9.20
CA LEU A 373 13.95 -19.05 7.80
C LEU A 373 15.46 -19.00 7.59
N LYS A 374 15.95 -19.86 6.68
CA LYS A 374 17.38 -20.04 6.41
C LYS A 374 17.68 -19.96 4.92
N TYR A 375 18.87 -19.47 4.60
CA TYR A 375 19.45 -19.62 3.27
C TYR A 375 19.80 -21.08 2.96
N ALA A 376 20.14 -21.37 1.70
CA ALA A 376 20.53 -22.71 1.26
C ALA A 376 21.74 -23.29 2.01
N ASN A 377 22.63 -22.44 2.54
CA ASN A 377 23.77 -22.86 3.37
C ASN A 377 23.41 -23.06 4.86
N GLY A 378 22.14 -22.91 5.23
CA GLY A 378 21.64 -23.02 6.60
C GLY A 378 21.83 -21.78 7.46
N PHE A 379 22.39 -20.68 6.93
CA PHE A 379 22.56 -19.44 7.67
C PHE A 379 21.21 -18.74 7.89
N PRO A 380 20.90 -18.21 9.10
CA PRO A 380 19.62 -17.57 9.38
C PRO A 380 19.45 -16.24 8.63
N VAL A 381 18.32 -16.09 7.92
CA VAL A 381 18.03 -14.86 7.16
C VAL A 381 17.85 -13.64 8.08
N ILE A 382 17.32 -13.88 9.28
CA ILE A 382 17.12 -12.83 10.30
C ILE A 382 18.42 -12.12 10.70
N GLU A 383 19.56 -12.82 10.72
CA GLU A 383 20.85 -12.24 11.09
C GLU A 383 21.34 -11.22 10.06
N ASP A 384 21.24 -11.56 8.77
CA ASP A 384 21.61 -10.64 7.68
C ASP A 384 20.60 -9.50 7.53
N PHE A 385 19.30 -9.76 7.72
CA PHE A 385 18.31 -8.68 7.71
C PHE A 385 18.52 -7.70 8.87
N ASN A 386 18.83 -8.21 10.07
CA ASN A 386 19.24 -7.36 11.19
C ASN A 386 20.47 -6.51 10.85
N ARG A 387 21.45 -7.09 10.14
CA ARG A 387 22.63 -6.34 9.68
C ARG A 387 22.27 -5.24 8.68
N ILE A 388 21.36 -5.48 7.75
CA ILE A 388 20.84 -4.47 6.81
C ILE A 388 20.16 -3.32 7.57
N VAL A 389 19.25 -3.63 8.50
CA VAL A 389 18.53 -2.64 9.31
C VAL A 389 19.50 -1.76 10.11
N CYS A 390 20.46 -2.38 10.82
CA CYS A 390 21.45 -1.65 11.61
C CYS A 390 22.42 -0.81 10.77
N THR A 391 22.61 -1.15 9.49
CA THR A 391 23.56 -0.45 8.61
C THR A 391 22.90 0.71 7.85
N CYS A 392 21.64 0.56 7.46
CA CYS A 392 21.01 1.42 6.46
C CYS A 392 19.80 2.23 6.95
N PHE A 393 19.31 2.03 8.19
CA PHE A 393 18.01 2.59 8.60
C PHE A 393 18.01 3.38 9.93
N ASN A 394 18.95 3.20 10.86
CA ASN A 394 19.01 3.89 12.17
C ASN A 394 17.72 3.84 13.04
N GLY A 395 16.69 3.08 12.64
CA GLY A 395 15.43 2.91 13.35
C GLY A 395 14.36 3.95 13.00
N ALA A 396 13.10 3.56 13.21
CA ALA A 396 11.95 4.46 13.03
C ALA A 396 11.87 5.51 14.16
N SER A 397 11.28 6.67 13.87
CA SER A 397 11.11 7.75 14.86
C SER A 397 10.39 7.26 16.13
N ASN A 398 10.96 7.50 17.31
CA ASN A 398 10.37 7.11 18.60
C ASN A 398 9.00 7.78 18.86
N ILE A 399 8.81 9.01 18.38
CA ILE A 399 7.51 9.72 18.41
C ILE A 399 6.46 8.90 17.65
N VAL A 400 6.84 8.43 16.46
CA VAL A 400 5.92 7.68 15.60
C VAL A 400 5.66 6.28 16.15
N GLN A 401 6.70 5.63 16.70
CA GLN A 401 6.57 4.34 17.37
C GLN A 401 5.59 4.41 18.55
N ALA A 402 5.58 5.50 19.31
CA ALA A 402 4.58 5.72 20.37
C ALA A 402 3.15 5.82 19.83
N GLY A 403 2.95 6.46 18.68
CA GLY A 403 1.67 6.44 17.97
C GLY A 403 1.27 5.03 17.52
N GLY A 404 2.21 4.26 16.97
CA GLY A 404 2.00 2.86 16.61
C GLY A 404 1.61 2.00 17.81
N LEU A 405 2.27 2.19 18.95
CA LEU A 405 1.98 1.48 20.19
C LEU A 405 0.59 1.84 20.72
N ALA A 406 0.27 3.14 20.78
CA ALA A 406 -1.05 3.61 21.16
C ALA A 406 -2.16 3.02 20.28
N CYS A 407 -1.90 2.88 18.97
CA CYS A 407 -2.81 2.26 18.02
C CYS A 407 -3.08 0.77 18.32
N LEU A 408 -2.14 0.06 18.93
CA LEU A 408 -2.28 -1.37 19.25
C LEU A 408 -2.83 -1.63 20.65
N THR A 409 -3.09 -0.59 21.44
CA THR A 409 -3.85 -0.71 22.71
C THR A 409 -5.32 -1.04 22.45
N GLY A 410 -6.04 -1.60 23.42
CA GLY A 410 -7.46 -1.94 23.25
C GLY A 410 -8.31 -0.75 22.77
N ASP A 411 -8.17 0.40 23.43
CA ASP A 411 -8.93 1.62 23.09
C ASP A 411 -8.46 2.23 21.77
N GLY A 412 -7.14 2.30 21.55
CA GLY A 412 -6.58 2.84 20.30
C GLY A 412 -6.96 1.99 19.09
N TYR A 413 -6.90 0.67 19.21
CA TYR A 413 -7.27 -0.26 18.15
C TYR A 413 -8.75 -0.11 17.81
N GLN A 414 -9.64 -0.11 18.81
CA GLN A 414 -11.07 0.13 18.61
C GLN A 414 -11.34 1.49 17.95
N ALA A 415 -10.68 2.56 18.40
CA ALA A 415 -10.82 3.90 17.81
C ALA A 415 -10.34 3.94 16.36
N THR A 416 -9.25 3.24 16.04
CA THR A 416 -8.75 3.10 14.67
C THR A 416 -9.80 2.43 13.78
N PHE A 417 -10.35 1.28 14.16
CA PHE A 417 -11.39 0.62 13.37
C PHE A 417 -12.69 1.42 13.30
N ALA A 418 -13.06 2.16 14.35
CA ALA A 418 -14.19 3.08 14.31
C ALA A 418 -13.95 4.22 13.29
N SER A 419 -12.73 4.78 13.25
CA SER A 419 -12.36 5.84 12.29
C SER A 419 -12.32 5.38 10.84
N LEU A 420 -12.01 4.10 10.60
CA LEU A 420 -12.11 3.48 9.28
C LEU A 420 -13.56 3.39 8.79
N GLY A 421 -14.54 3.54 9.69
CA GLY A 421 -15.96 3.59 9.37
C GLY A 421 -16.40 2.33 8.64
N LEU A 422 -16.27 1.15 9.28
CA LEU A 422 -16.44 -0.22 8.75
C LEU A 422 -17.84 -0.56 8.17
N LYS A 423 -18.43 0.32 7.38
CA LYS A 423 -19.01 -0.05 6.10
C LYS A 423 -18.03 0.42 5.02
N VAL A 424 -16.88 -0.25 4.91
CA VAL A 424 -15.95 0.01 3.80
C VAL A 424 -16.64 -0.47 2.53
N TYR A 425 -16.89 0.45 1.63
CA TYR A 425 -17.47 0.15 0.33
C TYR A 425 -16.31 -0.12 -0.64
N GLY A 426 -16.31 -1.28 -1.30
CA GLY A 426 -15.33 -1.68 -2.34
C GLY A 426 -14.66 -3.03 -2.10
N GLY A 427 -14.58 -3.89 -3.14
CA GLY A 427 -13.66 -5.03 -3.23
C GLY A 427 -13.75 -6.20 -2.22
N GLU A 428 -14.69 -6.20 -1.28
CA GLU A 428 -14.92 -7.18 -0.19
C GLU A 428 -13.82 -7.23 0.88
N ASN A 429 -12.56 -7.37 0.49
CA ASN A 429 -11.43 -7.53 1.41
C ASN A 429 -10.38 -6.41 1.32
N ALA A 430 -10.65 -5.34 0.56
CA ALA A 430 -9.71 -4.25 0.35
C ALA A 430 -10.40 -2.90 0.09
N PRO A 431 -9.77 -1.75 0.44
CA PRO A 431 -10.36 -0.42 0.31
C PRO A 431 -10.27 0.15 -1.12
N TYR A 432 -10.54 -0.68 -2.13
CA TYR A 432 -10.57 -0.28 -3.53
C TYR A 432 -11.36 -1.28 -4.37
N VAL A 433 -11.80 -0.84 -5.55
CA VAL A 433 -12.45 -1.70 -6.55
C VAL A 433 -11.59 -1.83 -7.80
N TRP A 434 -11.69 -2.99 -8.44
CA TRP A 434 -10.99 -3.32 -9.67
C TRP A 434 -12.00 -3.55 -10.80
N VAL A 435 -12.03 -2.64 -11.78
CA VAL A 435 -13.14 -2.52 -12.73
C VAL A 435 -12.65 -2.75 -14.15
N HIS A 436 -13.26 -3.71 -14.85
CA HIS A 436 -12.89 -4.10 -16.22
C HIS A 436 -13.60 -3.24 -17.26
N PHE A 437 -12.85 -2.76 -18.25
CA PHE A 437 -13.28 -2.01 -19.43
C PHE A 437 -12.79 -2.72 -20.70
N PRO A 438 -13.48 -3.80 -21.14
CA PRO A 438 -13.02 -4.66 -22.22
C PRO A 438 -12.69 -3.89 -23.51
N GLY A 439 -11.56 -4.23 -24.15
CA GLY A 439 -11.14 -3.67 -25.42
C GLY A 439 -10.62 -2.22 -25.36
N THR A 440 -10.49 -1.62 -24.18
CA THR A 440 -10.04 -0.23 -24.04
C THR A 440 -8.74 -0.13 -23.25
N CYS A 441 -7.77 0.61 -23.78
CA CYS A 441 -6.54 0.94 -23.05
C CYS A 441 -6.87 1.65 -21.73
N SER A 442 -6.35 1.13 -20.62
CA SER A 442 -6.60 1.63 -19.26
C SER A 442 -6.21 3.11 -19.08
N TRP A 443 -5.14 3.58 -19.74
CA TRP A 443 -4.78 5.00 -19.74
C TRP A 443 -5.80 5.88 -20.46
N ASN A 444 -6.42 5.40 -21.54
CA ASN A 444 -7.46 6.14 -22.24
C ASN A 444 -8.72 6.24 -21.37
N VAL A 445 -9.07 5.18 -20.64
CA VAL A 445 -10.18 5.20 -19.68
C VAL A 445 -9.89 6.17 -18.53
N PHE A 446 -8.67 6.15 -17.99
CA PHE A 446 -8.23 7.11 -16.97
C PHE A 446 -8.38 8.55 -17.46
N ASP A 447 -7.86 8.87 -18.65
CA ASP A 447 -7.94 10.22 -19.23
C ASP A 447 -9.40 10.62 -19.49
N GLN A 448 -10.23 9.70 -19.98
CA GLN A 448 -11.66 9.95 -20.18
C GLN A 448 -12.38 10.29 -18.87
N ILE A 449 -12.13 9.52 -17.81
CA ILE A 449 -12.72 9.77 -16.49
C ILE A 449 -12.24 11.12 -15.96
N LEU A 450 -10.94 11.38 -15.98
CA LEU A 450 -10.35 12.63 -15.48
C LEU A 450 -10.92 13.84 -16.22
N GLU A 451 -10.89 13.83 -17.55
CA GLU A 451 -11.32 14.97 -18.37
C GLU A 451 -12.83 15.24 -18.26
N LYS A 452 -13.66 14.20 -18.16
CA LYS A 452 -15.12 14.36 -18.20
C LYS A 452 -15.78 14.48 -16.82
N THR A 453 -15.10 14.04 -15.75
CA THR A 453 -15.70 13.98 -14.41
C THR A 453 -14.87 14.66 -13.32
N HIS A 454 -13.63 15.05 -13.62
CA HIS A 454 -12.68 15.55 -12.62
C HIS A 454 -12.46 14.55 -11.47
N VAL A 455 -12.55 13.25 -11.76
CA VAL A 455 -12.24 12.17 -10.82
C VAL A 455 -10.90 11.55 -11.21
N VAL A 456 -9.96 11.50 -10.28
CA VAL A 456 -8.69 10.79 -10.48
C VAL A 456 -8.89 9.32 -10.11
N THR A 457 -8.45 8.41 -10.98
CA THR A 457 -8.43 6.95 -10.75
C THR A 457 -7.02 6.41 -10.94
N VAL A 458 -6.82 5.09 -11.04
CA VAL A 458 -5.52 4.52 -11.43
C VAL A 458 -5.69 3.59 -12.63
N PRO A 459 -4.96 3.82 -13.74
CA PRO A 459 -4.98 2.92 -14.88
C PRO A 459 -4.31 1.59 -14.52
N GLY A 460 -5.00 0.50 -14.83
CA GLY A 460 -4.59 -0.83 -14.40
C GLY A 460 -3.26 -1.29 -15.01
N ARG A 461 -2.91 -0.83 -16.21
CA ARG A 461 -1.61 -1.10 -16.85
C ARG A 461 -0.41 -0.65 -16.00
N GLY A 462 -0.63 0.28 -15.07
CA GLY A 462 0.38 0.69 -14.09
C GLY A 462 0.81 -0.40 -13.11
N PHE A 463 0.00 -1.42 -12.90
CA PHE A 463 0.25 -2.55 -11.99
C PHE A 463 0.84 -3.78 -12.70
N GLY A 464 1.27 -3.61 -13.95
CA GLY A 464 1.71 -4.70 -14.81
C GLY A 464 0.78 -4.90 -16.01
N PRO A 465 1.20 -5.71 -16.98
CA PRO A 465 0.44 -5.93 -18.21
C PRO A 465 -0.89 -6.66 -17.98
N GLY A 466 -1.00 -7.52 -16.96
CA GLY A 466 -2.26 -8.17 -16.57
C GLY A 466 -3.33 -7.20 -16.05
N GLY A 467 -2.95 -5.94 -15.79
CA GLY A 467 -3.91 -4.88 -15.44
C GLY A 467 -4.38 -4.04 -16.62
N GLU A 468 -3.96 -4.33 -17.86
CA GLU A 468 -4.53 -3.66 -19.02
C GLU A 468 -6.05 -3.85 -19.08
N GLU A 469 -6.78 -2.87 -19.61
CA GLU A 469 -8.25 -2.84 -19.62
C GLU A 469 -8.92 -2.68 -18.24
N TYR A 470 -8.18 -2.59 -17.14
CA TYR A 470 -8.75 -2.36 -15.82
C TYR A 470 -8.49 -0.94 -15.31
N ILE A 471 -9.35 -0.48 -14.41
CA ILE A 471 -9.16 0.73 -13.60
C ILE A 471 -9.30 0.35 -12.12
N ARG A 472 -8.35 0.81 -11.29
CA ARG A 472 -8.51 0.79 -9.84
C ARG A 472 -9.14 2.10 -9.37
N VAL A 473 -10.15 2.01 -8.53
CA VAL A 473 -10.76 3.17 -7.85
C VAL A 473 -10.63 2.99 -6.34
N SER A 474 -9.97 3.94 -5.68
CA SER A 474 -9.78 3.97 -4.22
C SER A 474 -11.10 4.23 -3.50
N ALA A 475 -11.30 3.57 -2.36
CA ALA A 475 -12.38 3.87 -1.42
C ALA A 475 -12.00 4.96 -0.40
N PHE A 476 -10.74 5.37 -0.36
CA PHE A 476 -10.31 6.43 0.56
C PHE A 476 -10.80 7.79 0.07
N GLY A 477 -11.80 8.33 0.78
CA GLY A 477 -12.39 9.63 0.53
C GLY A 477 -13.44 9.96 1.57
N HIS A 478 -13.72 11.24 1.78
CA HIS A 478 -14.90 11.63 2.55
C HIS A 478 -16.17 11.14 1.84
N ARG A 479 -17.18 10.73 2.62
CA ARG A 479 -18.41 10.12 2.10
C ARG A 479 -19.07 10.95 0.99
N GLU A 480 -19.16 12.26 1.17
CA GLU A 480 -19.74 13.18 0.18
C GLU A 480 -18.97 13.16 -1.15
N ASN A 481 -17.65 13.06 -1.10
CA ASN A 481 -16.82 12.97 -2.31
C ASN A 481 -17.01 11.61 -3.01
N ILE A 482 -17.19 10.52 -2.25
CA ILE A 482 -17.49 9.20 -2.82
C ILE A 482 -18.85 9.20 -3.52
N MET A 483 -19.89 9.76 -2.87
CA MET A 483 -21.23 9.88 -3.45
C MET A 483 -21.23 10.75 -4.71
N GLU A 484 -20.56 11.90 -4.67
CA GLU A 484 -20.44 12.80 -5.81
C GLU A 484 -19.68 12.13 -6.97
N ALA A 485 -18.56 11.44 -6.70
CA ALA A 485 -17.83 10.69 -7.72
C ALA A 485 -18.71 9.62 -8.35
N SER A 486 -19.51 8.89 -7.55
CA SER A 486 -20.47 7.91 -8.05
C SER A 486 -21.51 8.52 -8.99
N LEU A 487 -22.09 9.68 -8.63
CA LEU A 487 -23.04 10.38 -9.50
C LEU A 487 -22.41 10.80 -10.83
N ARG A 488 -21.17 11.31 -10.81
CA ARG A 488 -20.45 11.71 -12.03
C ARG A 488 -20.12 10.54 -12.93
N MET A 489 -19.66 9.43 -12.36
CA MET A 489 -19.34 8.21 -13.10
C MET A 489 -20.59 7.60 -13.72
N LYS A 490 -21.71 7.57 -12.98
CA LYS A 490 -23.00 7.14 -13.50
C LYS A 490 -23.46 7.99 -14.69
N LYS A 491 -23.25 9.31 -14.65
CA LYS A 491 -23.58 10.20 -15.79
C LYS A 491 -22.65 10.01 -16.99
N LEU A 492 -21.40 9.58 -16.78
CA LEU A 492 -20.44 9.34 -17.85
C LEU A 492 -20.72 8.05 -18.62
N PHE A 493 -21.18 7.00 -17.93
CA PHE A 493 -21.35 5.66 -18.49
C PHE A 493 -22.80 5.25 -18.75
N ASN A 494 -23.78 6.03 -18.29
CA ASN A 494 -25.17 6.00 -18.77
C ASN A 494 -25.33 6.85 -20.02
#